data_AF-A0A962HS57-F1
#
_entry.id   AF-A0A962HS57-F1
#
_cell.length_a   1.000
_cell.length_b   1.000
_cell.length_c   1.000
_cell.angle_alpha   90.00
_cell.angle_beta   90.00
_cell.angle_gamma   90.00
#
_symmetry.space_group_name_H-M   'P 1'
#
loop_
_entity.id
_entity.type
_entity.pdbx_description
1 polymer ?
#
loop_
_entity_poly.entity_id
_entity_poly.type
_entity_poly.pdbx_seq_one_letter_code
_entity_poly.pdbx_strand_id
1 'polypeptide(L)'
;MRFRFTNPLPIYPATYIWRVKPRRQNGYYTAFFWGNDGAFGWDNGDSNTYYGAHPYPQPPPNGSAHKWEISVGANDFLSSEFVVYDVWYTQVLRVWSDGAGKNHEFYWDWPNTNRVIRRTESSSYGNVMPPKPALTFGDAPWAPSSEIMNGVMRGIQIYSSLLTTTVIQAEIDNPGTTTAGETIIWYLNLNPTPTDISDQSGAGHNPEWVGSERPALWTGP
;
A
#
# COMPACT_ATOMS: atom_id res chain seq x y z
N MET A 1 -10.00 -7.37 -9.25
CA MET A 1 -9.76 -6.09 -9.98
C MET A 1 -8.59 -5.32 -9.34
N ARG A 2 -7.47 -5.16 -10.06
CA ARG A 2 -6.28 -4.43 -9.56
C ARG A 2 -5.47 -3.82 -10.70
N PHE A 3 -4.61 -2.87 -10.35
CA PHE A 3 -3.45 -2.52 -11.18
C PHE A 3 -2.16 -2.91 -10.48
N ARG A 4 -1.09 -3.04 -11.26
CA ARG A 4 0.23 -3.43 -10.76
C ARG A 4 1.37 -2.70 -11.46
N PHE A 5 2.49 -2.60 -10.78
CA PHE A 5 3.79 -2.27 -11.36
C PHE A 5 4.61 -3.56 -11.42
N THR A 6 4.96 -4.02 -12.62
CA THR A 6 5.73 -5.26 -12.85
C THR A 6 7.25 -5.07 -12.72
N ASN A 7 7.69 -3.82 -12.64
CA ASN A 7 9.06 -3.42 -12.29
C ASN A 7 8.99 -2.40 -11.14
N PRO A 8 8.63 -2.84 -9.92
CA PRO A 8 8.48 -1.94 -8.79
C PRO A 8 9.84 -1.41 -8.32
N LEU A 9 9.82 -0.29 -7.58
CA LEU A 9 10.95 0.13 -6.75
C LEU A 9 11.43 -1.00 -5.82
N PRO A 10 12.71 -0.96 -5.37
CA PRO A 10 13.20 -1.87 -4.33
C PRO A 10 12.28 -1.88 -3.10
N ILE A 11 12.17 -3.03 -2.42
CA ILE A 11 11.30 -3.17 -1.24
C ILE A 11 11.62 -2.17 -0.12
N TYR A 12 12.90 -1.79 0.03
CA TYR A 12 13.39 -0.80 0.98
C TYR A 12 14.49 0.07 0.34
N PRO A 13 14.62 1.36 0.71
CA PRO A 13 13.64 2.17 1.44
C PRO A 13 12.51 2.66 0.53
N ALA A 14 11.35 2.95 1.10
CA ALA A 14 10.25 3.58 0.38
C ALA A 14 9.30 4.34 1.31
N THR A 15 8.62 5.34 0.75
CA THR A 15 7.48 6.00 1.39
C THR A 15 6.30 5.98 0.43
N TYR A 16 5.14 5.58 0.94
CA TYR A 16 3.88 5.53 0.20
C TYR A 16 2.88 6.46 0.87
N ILE A 17 2.16 7.25 0.09
CA ILE A 17 1.07 8.10 0.55
C ILE A 17 -0.14 7.80 -0.34
N TRP A 18 -1.30 7.58 0.26
CA TRP A 18 -2.54 7.45 -0.49
C TRP A 18 -3.73 7.90 0.35
N ARG A 19 -4.86 8.12 -0.31
CA ARG A 19 -6.14 8.35 0.35
C ARG A 19 -7.07 7.22 0.06
N VAL A 20 -7.77 6.75 1.09
CA VAL A 20 -8.75 5.68 0.98
C VAL A 20 -10.07 6.07 1.64
N LYS A 21 -11.17 5.70 1.02
CA LYS A 21 -12.52 5.75 1.58
C LYS A 21 -13.11 4.34 1.57
N PRO A 22 -12.88 3.55 2.63
CA PRO A 22 -13.38 2.18 2.70
C PRO A 22 -14.91 2.16 2.77
N ARG A 23 -15.53 1.23 2.05
CA ARG A 23 -16.94 0.90 2.17
C ARG A 23 -17.06 -0.47 2.82
N ARG A 24 -18.04 -0.63 3.69
CA ARG A 24 -18.19 -1.89 4.41
C ARG A 24 -18.46 -3.05 3.43
N GLN A 25 -17.70 -4.14 3.59
CA GLN A 25 -17.87 -5.44 2.95
C GLN A 25 -17.63 -6.56 3.99
N ASN A 26 -17.90 -7.81 3.60
CA ASN A 26 -17.51 -8.98 4.38
C ASN A 26 -16.14 -9.49 3.91
N GLY A 27 -15.28 -9.85 4.86
CA GLY A 27 -13.98 -10.45 4.60
C GLY A 27 -12.90 -9.47 4.15
N TYR A 28 -11.84 -9.99 3.56
CA TYR A 28 -10.60 -9.25 3.29
C TYR A 28 -10.74 -8.09 2.30
N TYR A 29 -9.94 -7.05 2.53
CA TYR A 29 -9.70 -5.93 1.63
C TYR A 29 -8.23 -5.94 1.24
N THR A 30 -7.90 -5.55 0.03
CA THR A 30 -6.51 -5.24 -0.35
C THR A 30 -6.42 -3.81 -0.82
N ALA A 31 -5.93 -2.90 0.00
CA ALA A 31 -5.53 -1.58 -0.49
C ALA A 31 -4.27 -1.74 -1.34
N PHE A 32 -3.16 -2.24 -0.78
CA PHE A 32 -1.96 -2.52 -1.56
C PHE A 32 -1.05 -3.62 -0.97
N PHE A 33 -0.26 -4.25 -1.84
CA PHE A 33 0.87 -5.13 -1.50
C PHE A 33 2.10 -4.85 -2.38
N TRP A 34 3.29 -4.87 -1.77
CA TRP A 34 4.56 -5.14 -2.46
C TRP A 34 4.90 -6.61 -2.22
N GLY A 35 5.17 -7.40 -3.26
CA GLY A 35 5.50 -8.82 -3.08
C GLY A 35 5.57 -9.61 -4.39
N ASN A 36 5.37 -10.93 -4.32
CA ASN A 36 5.31 -11.79 -5.49
C ASN A 36 3.97 -11.70 -6.21
N ASP A 37 3.99 -11.45 -7.51
CA ASP A 37 2.84 -11.52 -8.39
C ASP A 37 2.57 -12.96 -8.83
N GLY A 38 2.07 -13.75 -7.89
CA GLY A 38 1.86 -15.18 -8.03
C GLY A 38 1.60 -15.85 -6.69
N ALA A 39 2.16 -17.03 -6.48
CA ALA A 39 2.03 -17.75 -5.21
C ALA A 39 2.55 -16.91 -4.03
N PHE A 40 1.81 -16.91 -2.92
CA PHE A 40 2.18 -16.21 -1.69
C PHE A 40 3.49 -16.76 -1.11
N GLY A 41 3.53 -18.08 -0.85
CA GLY A 41 4.75 -18.81 -0.54
C GLY A 41 5.51 -19.15 -1.82
N TRP A 42 6.71 -18.59 -1.99
CA TRP A 42 7.53 -18.77 -3.20
C TRP A 42 8.98 -19.16 -2.89
N ASP A 43 9.47 -18.91 -1.68
CA ASP A 43 10.80 -19.30 -1.23
C ASP A 43 10.71 -20.54 -0.35
N ASN A 44 10.64 -21.73 -0.97
CA ASN A 44 10.46 -23.00 -0.24
C ASN A 44 9.20 -23.04 0.66
N GLY A 45 8.16 -22.29 0.26
CA GLY A 45 6.91 -22.13 1.03
C GLY A 45 6.82 -20.83 1.81
N ASP A 46 7.94 -20.12 2.00
CA ASP A 46 7.97 -18.84 2.70
C ASP A 46 7.62 -17.66 1.78
N SER A 47 7.02 -16.64 2.38
CA SER A 47 6.70 -15.34 1.76
C SER A 47 7.80 -14.32 2.07
N ASN A 48 9.07 -14.71 1.90
CA ASN A 48 10.29 -14.07 2.41
C ASN A 48 10.40 -12.54 2.19
N THR A 49 9.69 -12.01 1.19
CA THR A 49 9.76 -10.60 0.78
C THR A 49 8.37 -10.12 0.37
N TYR A 50 7.62 -9.55 1.32
CA TYR A 50 6.39 -8.79 1.03
C TYR A 50 6.06 -7.81 2.16
N TYR A 51 5.20 -6.83 1.86
CA TYR A 51 4.37 -6.19 2.87
C TYR A 51 3.09 -5.68 2.23
N GLY A 52 2.05 -5.47 3.03
CA GLY A 52 0.84 -4.78 2.62
C GLY A 52 0.22 -4.02 3.77
N ALA A 53 -0.65 -3.08 3.42
CA ALA A 53 -1.43 -2.33 4.40
C ALA A 53 -2.87 -2.24 3.93
N HIS A 54 -3.83 -2.62 4.78
CA HIS A 54 -5.25 -2.68 4.42
C HIS A 54 -6.16 -2.94 5.65
N PRO A 55 -7.49 -2.86 5.49
CA PRO A 55 -8.43 -3.36 6.49
C PRO A 55 -8.43 -4.89 6.62
N TYR A 56 -8.30 -5.40 7.85
CA TYR A 56 -8.35 -6.83 8.18
C TYR A 56 -9.66 -7.22 8.88
N PRO A 57 -10.35 -8.30 8.47
CA PRO A 57 -11.67 -8.66 8.96
C PRO A 57 -11.68 -9.14 10.42
N GLN A 58 -12.75 -8.80 11.13
CA GLN A 58 -12.96 -9.14 12.54
C GLN A 58 -14.39 -9.70 12.75
N PRO A 59 -14.53 -10.98 13.16
CA PRO A 59 -13.46 -12.01 13.20
C PRO A 59 -13.03 -12.41 11.78
N PRO A 60 -11.77 -12.84 11.57
CA PRO A 60 -11.35 -13.40 10.29
C PRO A 60 -11.98 -14.77 10.04
N PRO A 61 -12.10 -15.22 8.77
CA PRO A 61 -11.79 -14.48 7.55
C PRO A 61 -12.98 -13.67 6.99
N ASN A 62 -14.17 -13.76 7.61
CA ASN A 62 -15.44 -13.35 6.99
C ASN A 62 -16.16 -12.18 7.70
N GLY A 63 -15.57 -11.60 8.74
CA GLY A 63 -16.16 -10.50 9.50
C GLY A 63 -16.49 -9.27 8.65
N SER A 64 -17.47 -8.48 9.09
CA SER A 64 -17.89 -7.23 8.44
C SER A 64 -17.38 -5.96 9.16
N ALA A 65 -16.79 -6.13 10.34
CA ALA A 65 -15.99 -5.12 11.02
C ALA A 65 -14.51 -5.34 10.67
N HIS A 66 -13.73 -4.27 10.61
CA HIS A 66 -12.33 -4.33 10.19
C HIS A 66 -11.46 -3.51 11.13
N LYS A 67 -10.23 -3.96 11.34
CA LYS A 67 -9.15 -3.17 11.92
C LYS A 67 -8.17 -2.79 10.81
N TRP A 68 -7.40 -1.74 11.00
CA TRP A 68 -6.29 -1.45 10.10
C TRP A 68 -5.15 -2.43 10.35
N GLU A 69 -4.42 -2.77 9.30
CA GLU A 69 -3.34 -3.74 9.36
C GLU A 69 -2.12 -3.28 8.58
N ILE A 70 -0.95 -3.68 9.08
CA ILE A 70 0.20 -3.99 8.23
C ILE A 70 0.45 -5.50 8.25
N SER A 71 0.48 -6.12 7.07
CA SER A 71 0.81 -7.54 6.92
C SER A 71 2.24 -7.65 6.40
N VAL A 72 3.08 -8.36 7.13
CA VAL A 72 4.52 -8.55 6.82
C VAL A 72 5.00 -9.84 7.47
N GLY A 73 5.91 -10.55 6.81
CA GLY A 73 6.46 -11.80 7.35
C GLY A 73 5.42 -12.89 7.57
N ALA A 74 4.36 -12.93 6.76
CA ALA A 74 3.20 -13.83 6.86
C ALA A 74 2.41 -13.66 8.17
N ASN A 75 2.46 -12.46 8.75
CA ASN A 75 1.78 -12.10 9.98
C ASN A 75 0.97 -10.82 9.80
N ASP A 76 -0.06 -10.72 10.64
CA ASP A 76 -1.14 -9.74 10.58
C ASP A 76 -1.07 -8.84 11.83
N PHE A 77 -0.59 -7.61 11.69
CA PHE A 77 -0.41 -6.68 12.81
C PHE A 77 -1.49 -5.61 12.79
N LEU A 78 -2.40 -5.68 13.77
CA LEU A 78 -3.65 -4.91 13.76
C LEU A 78 -3.59 -3.65 14.63
N SER A 79 -4.35 -2.63 14.23
CA SER A 79 -4.61 -1.45 15.04
C SER A 79 -5.45 -1.77 16.29
N SER A 80 -5.40 -0.87 17.27
CA SER A 80 -6.32 -0.91 18.42
C SER A 80 -7.75 -0.51 18.03
N GLU A 81 -7.89 0.35 17.04
CA GLU A 81 -9.17 0.92 16.57
C GLU A 81 -9.76 0.16 15.39
N PHE A 82 -11.10 0.19 15.26
CA PHE A 82 -11.81 -0.28 14.08
C PHE A 82 -11.85 0.79 12.99
N VAL A 83 -11.93 0.34 11.74
CA VAL A 83 -12.21 1.19 10.57
C VAL A 83 -13.58 1.83 10.71
N VAL A 84 -13.65 3.14 10.52
CA VAL A 84 -14.91 3.86 10.27
C VAL A 84 -15.12 3.90 8.76
N TYR A 85 -16.28 3.46 8.29
CA TYR A 85 -16.55 3.39 6.86
C TYR A 85 -17.06 4.72 6.31
N ASP A 86 -16.96 4.88 5.00
CA ASP A 86 -17.50 6.01 4.25
C ASP A 86 -16.92 7.38 4.66
N VAL A 87 -15.74 7.37 5.27
CA VAL A 87 -14.92 8.56 5.56
C VAL A 87 -13.57 8.44 4.85
N TRP A 88 -12.98 9.59 4.52
CA TRP A 88 -11.66 9.64 3.91
C TRP A 88 -10.58 9.52 4.98
N TYR A 89 -9.62 8.64 4.73
CA TYR A 89 -8.35 8.55 5.45
C TYR A 89 -7.22 8.95 4.52
N THR A 90 -6.24 9.69 5.04
CA THR A 90 -4.92 9.79 4.42
C THR A 90 -4.01 8.80 5.12
N GLN A 91 -3.37 7.94 4.35
CA GLN A 91 -2.55 6.85 4.83
C GLN A 91 -1.11 7.03 4.39
N VAL A 92 -0.19 6.65 5.26
CA VAL A 92 1.25 6.73 5.00
C VAL A 92 1.89 5.44 5.42
N LEU A 93 2.66 4.81 4.54
CA LEU A 93 3.56 3.72 4.90
C LEU A 93 5.01 4.17 4.68
N ARG A 94 5.83 3.99 5.70
CA ARG A 94 7.29 4.18 5.64
C ARG A 94 7.96 2.84 5.86
N VAL A 95 8.89 2.49 4.99
CA VAL A 95 9.68 1.27 5.12
C VAL A 95 11.16 1.54 4.87
N TRP A 96 12.04 0.97 5.70
CA TRP A 96 13.48 1.16 5.58
C TRP A 96 14.28 0.02 6.22
N SER A 97 15.56 -0.06 5.89
CA SER A 97 16.51 -0.98 6.54
C SER A 97 17.54 -0.17 7.31
N ASP A 98 17.85 -0.59 8.53
CA ASP A 98 18.94 -0.05 9.34
C ASP A 98 19.56 -1.15 10.22
N GLY A 99 20.36 -0.77 11.22
CA GLY A 99 21.00 -1.71 12.14
C GLY A 99 20.02 -2.49 13.04
N ALA A 100 18.77 -2.03 13.19
CA ALA A 100 17.75 -2.73 13.97
C ALA A 100 17.01 -3.80 13.15
N GLY A 101 16.94 -3.67 11.82
CA GLY A 101 16.30 -4.65 10.94
C GLY A 101 15.61 -4.02 9.74
N LYS A 102 14.50 -4.66 9.31
CA LYS A 102 13.59 -4.11 8.29
C LYS A 102 12.38 -3.50 8.97
N ASN A 103 12.32 -2.18 8.97
CA ASN A 103 11.35 -1.41 9.73
C ASN A 103 10.18 -0.98 8.85
N HIS A 104 9.00 -0.97 9.45
CA HIS A 104 7.75 -0.58 8.84
C HIS A 104 6.94 0.29 9.81
N GLU A 105 6.45 1.43 9.32
CA GLU A 105 5.51 2.29 10.04
C GLU A 105 4.31 2.59 9.16
N PHE A 106 3.15 2.06 9.52
CA PHE A 106 1.88 2.31 8.83
C PHE A 106 1.00 3.26 9.65
N TYR A 107 0.88 4.49 9.17
CA TYR A 107 -0.05 5.50 9.69
C TYR A 107 -1.37 5.37 8.94
N TRP A 108 -2.42 4.93 9.64
CA TRP A 108 -3.71 4.66 9.00
C TRP A 108 -4.63 5.89 8.92
N ASP A 109 -4.29 6.98 9.63
CA ASP A 109 -5.07 8.22 9.67
C ASP A 109 -4.22 9.47 9.95
N TRP A 110 -3.45 9.87 8.94
CA TRP A 110 -2.63 11.09 8.97
C TRP A 110 -3.50 12.36 9.06
N PRO A 111 -3.14 13.42 9.83
CA PRO A 111 -1.83 13.70 10.46
C PRO A 111 -1.65 13.17 11.88
N ASN A 112 -2.55 12.31 12.37
CA ASN A 112 -2.39 11.76 13.71
C ASN A 112 -1.27 10.72 13.77
N THR A 113 -0.08 11.13 14.19
CA THR A 113 1.10 10.26 14.28
C THR A 113 1.06 9.24 15.43
N ASN A 114 0.04 9.29 16.29
CA ASN A 114 -0.23 8.24 17.28
C ASN A 114 -1.03 7.07 16.70
N ARG A 115 -1.69 7.26 15.55
CA ARG A 115 -2.43 6.22 14.81
C ARG A 115 -1.49 5.50 13.85
N VAL A 116 -0.57 4.72 14.43
CA VAL A 116 0.51 4.04 13.71
C VAL A 116 0.72 2.60 14.18
N ILE A 117 0.90 1.68 13.23
CA ILE A 117 1.35 0.30 13.49
C ILE A 117 2.84 0.25 13.14
N ARG A 118 3.65 -0.25 14.08
CA ARG A 118 5.10 -0.38 13.90
C ARG A 118 5.50 -1.85 13.91
N ARG A 119 6.33 -2.23 12.95
CA ARG A 119 6.89 -3.57 12.88
C ARG A 119 8.32 -3.56 12.39
N THR A 120 9.19 -4.30 13.09
CA THR A 120 10.57 -4.54 12.68
C THR A 120 10.74 -6.04 12.47
N GLU A 121 11.08 -6.43 11.24
CA GLU A 121 11.52 -7.78 10.91
C GLU A 121 13.04 -7.90 11.04
N SER A 122 13.54 -9.13 11.06
CA SER A 122 14.98 -9.40 11.10
C SER A 122 15.71 -8.74 9.93
N SER A 123 17.01 -8.48 10.10
CA SER A 123 17.86 -7.93 9.04
C SER A 123 17.95 -8.82 7.80
N SER A 124 17.64 -10.11 7.91
CA SER A 124 17.61 -11.06 6.80
C SER A 124 16.34 -10.98 5.96
N TYR A 125 15.24 -10.43 6.50
CA TYR A 125 13.96 -10.35 5.81
C TYR A 125 14.06 -9.51 4.54
N GLY A 126 13.37 -9.90 3.48
CA GLY A 126 13.31 -9.09 2.26
C GLY A 126 14.59 -9.06 1.41
N ASN A 127 15.61 -9.88 1.74
CA ASN A 127 16.89 -9.89 1.02
C ASN A 127 16.91 -10.84 -0.20
N VAL A 128 15.85 -11.64 -0.39
CA VAL A 128 15.67 -12.51 -1.56
C VAL A 128 14.52 -11.95 -2.38
N MET A 129 14.74 -11.65 -3.66
CA MET A 129 13.65 -11.10 -4.49
C MET A 129 12.67 -12.22 -4.90
N PRO A 130 11.35 -11.95 -4.90
CA PRO A 130 10.38 -12.89 -5.42
C PRO A 130 10.59 -13.14 -6.94
N PRO A 131 10.11 -14.26 -7.49
CA PRO A 131 10.22 -14.57 -8.91
C PRO A 131 9.58 -13.52 -9.83
N LYS A 132 8.52 -12.88 -9.37
CA LYS A 132 7.78 -11.84 -10.09
C LYS A 132 7.49 -10.67 -9.15
N PRO A 133 8.46 -9.79 -8.84
CA PRO A 133 8.22 -8.67 -7.94
C PRO A 133 7.16 -7.74 -8.53
N ALA A 134 6.17 -7.38 -7.72
CA ALA A 134 5.19 -6.40 -8.08
C ALA A 134 4.76 -5.54 -6.89
N LEU A 135 4.41 -4.31 -7.20
CA LEU A 135 3.60 -3.46 -6.34
C LEU A 135 2.18 -3.45 -6.90
N THR A 136 1.18 -3.73 -6.07
CA THR A 136 -0.20 -3.98 -6.51
C THR A 136 -1.17 -3.19 -5.65
N PHE A 137 -2.25 -2.70 -6.25
CA PHE A 137 -3.32 -1.98 -5.56
C PHE A 137 -4.68 -2.55 -5.92
N GLY A 138 -5.53 -2.77 -4.91
CA GLY A 138 -6.95 -3.10 -5.06
C GLY A 138 -7.32 -4.57 -4.92
N ASP A 139 -6.37 -5.50 -5.04
CA ASP A 139 -6.60 -6.95 -4.91
C ASP A 139 -5.27 -7.69 -4.67
N ALA A 140 -5.31 -8.83 -4.00
CA ALA A 140 -4.12 -9.62 -3.69
C ALA A 140 -3.69 -10.48 -4.91
N PRO A 141 -2.39 -10.53 -5.25
CA PRO A 141 -1.93 -11.31 -6.40
C PRO A 141 -2.07 -12.84 -6.21
N TRP A 142 -2.00 -13.33 -4.97
CA TRP A 142 -2.07 -14.77 -4.64
C TRP A 142 -3.49 -15.30 -4.43
N ALA A 143 -4.45 -14.42 -4.18
CA ALA A 143 -5.86 -14.77 -4.02
C ALA A 143 -6.76 -13.86 -4.87
N PRO A 144 -6.59 -13.85 -6.21
CA PRO A 144 -7.30 -12.91 -7.06
C PRO A 144 -8.81 -13.00 -6.89
N SER A 145 -9.47 -11.85 -6.79
CA SER A 145 -10.91 -11.68 -6.57
C SER A 145 -11.44 -12.03 -5.18
N SER A 146 -10.63 -12.61 -4.30
CA SER A 146 -11.04 -12.96 -2.94
C SER A 146 -10.84 -11.81 -1.95
N GLU A 147 -9.98 -10.85 -2.28
CA GLU A 147 -9.55 -9.78 -1.36
C GLU A 147 -9.70 -8.40 -2.00
N ILE A 148 -10.64 -8.24 -2.94
CA ILE A 148 -10.87 -6.96 -3.62
C ILE A 148 -11.27 -5.89 -2.61
N MET A 149 -10.62 -4.72 -2.69
CA MET A 149 -11.00 -3.53 -1.94
C MET A 149 -12.38 -3.02 -2.37
N ASN A 150 -13.36 -2.98 -1.45
CA ASN A 150 -14.56 -2.16 -1.61
C ASN A 150 -14.33 -0.75 -1.05
N GLY A 151 -14.16 0.21 -1.94
CA GLY A 151 -13.95 1.60 -1.55
C GLY A 151 -13.50 2.48 -2.70
N VAL A 152 -12.96 3.65 -2.36
CA VAL A 152 -12.31 4.56 -3.30
C VAL A 152 -10.87 4.77 -2.86
N MET A 153 -9.92 4.66 -3.79
CA MET A 153 -8.52 5.02 -3.57
C MET A 153 -8.12 6.15 -4.52
N ARG A 154 -7.35 7.12 -4.03
CA ARG A 154 -6.82 8.25 -4.82
C ARG A 154 -5.58 8.81 -4.14
N GLY A 155 -4.98 9.87 -4.71
CA GLY A 155 -3.89 10.59 -4.07
C GLY A 155 -2.64 9.74 -3.92
N ILE A 156 -2.37 8.83 -4.86
CA ILE A 156 -1.30 7.83 -4.73
C ILE A 156 0.02 8.51 -5.08
N GLN A 157 0.93 8.50 -4.12
CA GLN A 157 2.28 9.02 -4.22
C GLN A 157 3.24 7.95 -3.71
N ILE A 158 4.32 7.73 -4.43
CA ILE A 158 5.35 6.74 -4.06
C ILE A 158 6.70 7.42 -4.20
N TYR A 159 7.52 7.28 -3.17
CA TYR A 159 8.86 7.85 -3.10
C TYR A 159 9.87 6.72 -2.87
N SER A 160 10.97 6.77 -3.60
CA SER A 160 12.06 5.77 -3.55
C SER A 160 13.00 5.93 -2.34
N SER A 161 12.55 6.64 -1.31
CA SER A 161 13.33 6.94 -0.10
C SER A 161 12.45 7.15 1.11
N LEU A 162 13.07 7.11 2.29
CA LEU A 162 12.40 7.36 3.57
C LEU A 162 12.19 8.86 3.77
N LEU A 163 10.95 9.33 3.62
CA LEU A 163 10.60 10.71 3.96
C LEU A 163 10.50 10.89 5.47
N THR A 164 10.83 12.09 5.94
CA THR A 164 10.55 12.52 7.31
C THR A 164 9.07 12.89 7.44
N THR A 165 8.53 12.89 8.66
CA THR A 165 7.13 13.27 8.92
C THR A 165 6.81 14.70 8.45
N THR A 166 7.77 15.61 8.54
CA THR A 166 7.63 16.99 8.03
C THR A 166 7.51 17.02 6.51
N VAL A 167 8.35 16.27 5.79
CA VAL A 167 8.27 16.21 4.32
C VAL A 167 7.00 15.49 3.89
N ILE A 168 6.59 14.43 4.59
CA ILE A 168 5.30 13.75 4.35
C ILE A 168 4.13 14.72 4.46
N GLN A 169 4.09 15.56 5.50
CA GLN A 169 3.05 16.58 5.63
C GLN A 169 3.07 17.54 4.43
N ALA A 170 4.26 18.03 4.05
CA ALA A 170 4.40 18.94 2.92
C ALA A 170 3.99 18.31 1.57
N GLU A 171 4.30 17.03 1.35
CA GLU A 171 3.89 16.26 0.15
C GLU A 171 2.39 15.90 0.15
N ILE A 172 1.75 15.83 1.32
CA ILE A 172 0.29 15.73 1.40
C ILE A 172 -0.37 17.06 1.04
N ASP A 173 0.19 18.17 1.51
CA ASP A 173 -0.35 19.52 1.27
C ASP A 173 -0.12 19.98 -0.17
N ASN A 174 1.07 19.71 -0.72
CA ASN A 174 1.47 20.08 -2.08
C ASN A 174 2.27 18.93 -2.74
N PRO A 175 1.60 17.91 -3.29
CA PRO A 175 2.24 16.71 -3.83
C PRO A 175 3.23 16.99 -4.96
N GLY A 176 4.42 16.39 -4.86
CA GLY A 176 5.47 16.44 -5.86
C GLY A 176 6.16 17.80 -5.98
N THR A 177 6.11 18.65 -4.94
CA THR A 177 6.62 20.03 -5.01
C THR A 177 7.73 20.34 -4.01
N THR A 178 7.99 19.48 -3.03
CA THR A 178 9.15 19.71 -2.15
C THR A 178 10.42 19.31 -2.88
N THR A 179 11.52 20.04 -2.68
CA THR A 179 12.82 19.69 -3.29
C THR A 179 13.25 18.26 -2.97
N ALA A 180 12.98 17.80 -1.74
CA ALA A 180 13.27 16.43 -1.33
C ALA A 180 12.39 15.43 -2.09
N GLY A 181 11.08 15.67 -2.16
CA GLY A 181 10.12 14.82 -2.86
C GLY A 181 10.36 14.75 -4.36
N GLU A 182 10.55 15.89 -5.04
CA GLU A 182 10.85 15.96 -6.47
C GLU A 182 12.05 15.11 -6.88
N THR A 183 13.08 15.05 -6.03
CA THR A 183 14.31 14.28 -6.31
C THR A 183 14.09 12.77 -6.25
N ILE A 184 13.13 12.29 -5.46
CA ILE A 184 12.96 10.86 -5.14
C ILE A 184 11.56 10.32 -5.46
N ILE A 185 10.69 11.15 -6.04
CA ILE A 185 9.36 10.73 -6.46
C ILE A 185 9.49 9.63 -7.51
N TRP A 186 8.77 8.55 -7.27
CA TRP A 186 8.78 7.37 -8.13
C TRP A 186 7.46 7.23 -8.88
N TYR A 187 6.35 7.62 -8.27
CA TYR A 187 5.06 7.62 -8.94
C TYR A 187 4.15 8.67 -8.32
N LEU A 188 3.40 9.38 -9.16
CA LEU A 188 2.37 10.31 -8.71
C LEU A 188 1.14 10.13 -9.57
N ASN A 189 0.00 9.83 -8.97
CA ASN A 189 -1.28 10.05 -9.61
C ASN A 189 -2.32 10.40 -8.55
N LEU A 190 -2.74 11.66 -8.54
CA LEU A 190 -3.63 12.16 -7.50
C LEU A 190 -5.09 11.75 -7.72
N ASN A 191 -5.49 11.50 -8.96
CA ASN A 191 -6.86 11.17 -9.33
C ASN A 191 -6.87 10.07 -10.39
N PRO A 192 -6.42 8.85 -10.05
CA PRO A 192 -6.47 7.74 -10.98
C PRO A 192 -7.92 7.45 -11.35
N THR A 193 -8.15 7.16 -12.62
CA THR A 193 -9.47 6.84 -13.18
C THR A 193 -9.46 5.43 -13.79
N PRO A 194 -10.63 4.85 -14.09
CA PRO A 194 -10.70 3.56 -14.78
C PRO A 194 -9.93 3.51 -16.11
N THR A 195 -9.74 4.67 -16.76
CA THR A 195 -9.07 4.80 -18.05
C THR A 195 -7.65 5.36 -17.96
N ASP A 196 -7.25 5.90 -16.80
CA ASP A 196 -5.94 6.53 -16.60
C ASP A 196 -5.40 6.21 -15.21
N ILE A 197 -4.38 5.38 -15.18
CA ILE A 197 -3.54 5.08 -14.02
C ILE A 197 -2.08 5.44 -14.29
N SER A 198 -1.83 6.24 -15.32
CA SER A 198 -0.48 6.63 -15.73
C SER A 198 0.22 7.44 -14.65
N ASP A 199 1.54 7.39 -14.67
CA ASP A 199 2.39 8.21 -13.81
C ASP A 199 2.38 9.68 -14.28
N GLN A 200 2.00 10.58 -13.39
CA GLN A 200 1.95 12.03 -13.59
C GLN A 200 3.14 12.75 -12.95
N SER A 201 4.10 12.02 -12.34
CA SER A 201 5.32 12.62 -11.77
C SER A 201 6.35 13.00 -12.84
N GLY A 202 6.25 12.39 -14.04
CA GLY A 202 7.27 12.51 -15.09
C GLY A 202 8.41 11.49 -14.97
N ALA A 203 8.40 10.61 -13.97
CA ALA A 203 9.40 9.56 -13.80
C ALA A 203 9.20 8.36 -14.74
N GLY A 204 8.02 8.23 -15.36
CA GLY A 204 7.72 7.24 -16.39
C GLY A 204 7.37 5.85 -15.84
N HIS A 205 7.08 5.76 -14.55
CA HIS A 205 6.75 4.50 -13.88
C HIS A 205 5.26 4.18 -14.01
N ASN A 206 4.82 3.85 -15.22
CA ASN A 206 3.41 3.54 -15.49
C ASN A 206 3.03 2.13 -14.99
N PRO A 207 1.97 1.98 -14.18
CA PRO A 207 1.38 0.68 -13.88
C PRO A 207 0.54 0.17 -15.05
N GLU A 208 0.15 -1.10 -14.96
CA GLU A 208 -0.79 -1.74 -15.87
C GLU A 208 -2.00 -2.30 -15.11
N TRP A 209 -3.16 -2.31 -15.76
CA TRP A 209 -4.32 -3.02 -15.26
C TRP A 209 -4.13 -4.53 -15.41
N VAL A 210 -4.56 -5.29 -14.42
CA VAL A 210 -4.62 -6.75 -14.53
C VAL A 210 -5.98 -7.15 -15.09
N GLY A 211 -5.97 -7.76 -16.28
CA GLY A 211 -7.18 -8.17 -16.98
C GLY A 211 -7.99 -7.00 -17.56
N SER A 212 -9.22 -7.28 -17.97
CA SER A 212 -10.14 -6.30 -18.60
C SER A 212 -11.02 -5.54 -17.61
N GLU A 213 -11.14 -6.01 -16.36
CA GLU A 213 -11.96 -5.37 -15.34
C GLU A 213 -11.42 -4.01 -14.93
N ARG A 214 -12.32 -3.06 -14.63
CA ARG A 214 -11.97 -1.70 -14.20
C ARG A 214 -12.92 -1.25 -13.07
N PRO A 215 -12.45 -0.42 -12.14
CA PRO A 215 -13.31 0.15 -11.11
C PRO A 215 -14.32 1.10 -11.75
N ALA A 216 -15.41 1.37 -11.03
CA ALA A 216 -16.27 2.48 -11.39
C ALA A 216 -15.56 3.81 -11.10
N LEU A 217 -15.73 4.80 -11.98
CA LEU A 217 -15.23 6.16 -11.73
C LEU A 217 -15.96 6.74 -10.51
N TRP A 218 -15.21 7.24 -9.54
CA TRP A 218 -15.79 7.97 -8.42
C TRP A 218 -16.20 9.38 -8.86
N THR A 219 -17.50 9.69 -8.74
CA THR A 219 -18.07 11.00 -9.11
C THR A 219 -18.61 11.77 -7.91
N GLY A 220 -18.41 11.26 -6.69
CA GLY A 220 -18.94 11.89 -5.49
C GLY A 220 -18.09 13.07 -5.01
N PRO A 221 -18.63 13.86 -4.05
CA PRO A 221 -17.98 15.05 -3.51
C PRO A 221 -16.66 14.75 -2.79
#